data_AF-A0A2E7UWA4-F1
#
_entry.id   AF-A0A2E7UWA4-F1
#
_cell.length_a   1.000
_cell.length_b   1.000
_cell.length_c   1.000
_cell.angle_alpha   90.00
_cell.angle_beta   90.00
_cell.angle_gamma   90.00
#
_symmetry.space_group_name_H-M   'P 1'
#
loop_
_entity.id
_entity.type
_entity.pdbx_description
1 polymer ?
#
loop_
_entity_poly.entity_id
_entity_poly.type
_entity_poly.pdbx_seq_one_letter_code
_entity_poly.pdbx_strand_id
1 'polypeptide(L)'
;MAETRAALEQARGQLEAAEQALLDAQEQNHLLSTKLEAARMAAIEQARGDAPPSLLQVFRDRGVWGEVEVRQLWTALDERGALRELLGAITVAQSADLLEWLNEHTAILGDCPQCPDVGNRAVLRVPRSRCEICAGSDIRRTGRKFVDGFLSRGFTRFTVVGGSPKYHRQLHELIKHHRIRLRTVPGGSRRSRRQARDDIRGSDLVVVWGGTQLSHSTSEQYTSQADEGQVLVVPHRGISGMLEAVTVAINAV
;
A
#
# COMPACT_ATOMS: atom_id res chain seq x y z
N MET A 1 -34.37 -22.03 54.68
CA MET A 1 -33.12 -21.84 55.48
C MET A 1 -32.15 -23.01 55.35
N ALA A 2 -32.61 -24.27 55.39
CA ALA A 2 -31.72 -25.44 55.20
C ALA A 2 -31.28 -25.60 53.72
N GLU A 3 -32.22 -25.53 52.78
CA GLU A 3 -31.92 -25.63 51.33
C GLU A 3 -30.98 -24.52 50.84
N THR A 4 -31.15 -23.30 51.35
CA THR A 4 -30.29 -22.16 51.01
C THR A 4 -28.86 -22.32 51.53
N ARG A 5 -28.65 -23.02 52.66
CA ARG A 5 -27.30 -23.32 53.17
C ARG A 5 -26.62 -24.41 52.34
N ALA A 6 -27.34 -25.46 51.98
CA ALA A 6 -26.80 -26.54 51.14
C ALA A 6 -26.37 -26.03 49.75
N ALA A 7 -27.18 -25.16 49.13
CA ALA A 7 -26.83 -24.54 47.86
C ALA A 7 -25.59 -23.64 47.94
N LEU A 8 -25.43 -22.89 49.04
CA LEU A 8 -24.26 -22.03 49.26
C LEU A 8 -22.97 -22.86 49.44
N GLU A 9 -23.05 -23.98 50.16
CA GLU A 9 -21.92 -24.89 50.38
C GLU A 9 -21.49 -25.59 49.09
N GLN A 10 -22.47 -26.02 48.27
CA GLN A 10 -22.20 -26.57 46.94
C GLN A 10 -21.56 -25.54 46.01
N ALA A 11 -22.07 -24.30 45.98
CA ALA A 11 -21.50 -23.23 45.16
C ALA A 11 -20.07 -22.87 45.59
N ARG A 12 -19.78 -22.89 46.90
CA ARG A 12 -18.44 -22.67 47.42
C ARG A 12 -17.46 -23.77 47.00
N GLY A 13 -17.88 -25.03 47.10
CA GLY A 13 -17.05 -26.16 46.63
C GLY A 13 -16.78 -26.11 45.12
N GLN A 14 -17.76 -25.66 44.33
CA GLN A 14 -17.56 -25.45 42.88
C GLN A 14 -16.59 -24.30 42.59
N LEU A 15 -16.65 -23.21 43.37
CA LEU A 15 -15.74 -22.07 43.22
C LEU A 15 -14.30 -22.44 43.57
N GLU A 16 -14.10 -23.14 44.69
CA GLU A 16 -12.78 -23.62 45.13
C GLU A 16 -12.17 -24.61 44.11
N ALA A 17 -12.98 -25.52 43.55
CA ALA A 17 -12.53 -26.44 42.50
C ALA A 17 -12.18 -25.70 41.19
N ALA A 18 -12.96 -24.68 40.81
CA ALA A 18 -12.68 -23.87 39.63
C ALA A 18 -11.43 -23.00 39.80
N GLU A 19 -11.19 -22.47 41.00
CA GLU A 19 -10.00 -21.70 41.34
C GLU A 19 -8.74 -22.57 41.26
N GLN A 20 -8.77 -23.78 41.83
CA GLN A 20 -7.66 -24.72 41.72
C GLN A 20 -7.37 -25.11 40.26
N ALA A 21 -8.42 -25.42 39.49
CA ALA A 21 -8.27 -25.74 38.07
C ALA A 21 -7.67 -24.58 37.25
N LEU A 22 -7.98 -23.33 37.61
CA LEU A 22 -7.42 -22.15 36.97
C LEU A 22 -5.92 -22.00 37.29
N LEU A 23 -5.51 -22.23 38.54
CA LEU A 23 -4.11 -22.18 38.95
C LEU A 23 -3.28 -23.26 38.23
N ASP A 24 -3.79 -24.49 38.18
CA ASP A 24 -3.12 -25.61 37.48
C ASP A 24 -2.99 -25.31 35.98
N ALA A 25 -4.02 -24.73 35.36
CA ALA A 25 -3.99 -24.31 33.96
C ALA A 25 -3.00 -23.16 33.71
N GLN A 26 -2.86 -22.22 34.65
CA GLN A 26 -1.87 -21.14 34.57
C GLN A 26 -0.44 -21.67 34.65
N GLU A 27 -0.19 -22.62 35.55
CA GLU A 27 1.12 -23.28 35.68
C GLU A 27 1.47 -24.07 34.42
N GLN A 28 0.51 -24.84 33.89
CA GLN A 28 0.70 -25.57 32.63
C GLN A 28 0.97 -24.63 31.45
N ASN A 29 0.24 -23.51 31.34
CA ASN A 29 0.48 -22.51 30.31
C ASN A 29 1.88 -21.89 30.43
N HIS A 30 2.32 -21.58 31.65
CA HIS A 30 3.65 -21.04 31.87
C HIS A 30 4.73 -22.05 31.44
N LEU A 31 4.60 -23.32 31.83
CA LEU A 31 5.52 -24.38 31.44
C LEU A 31 5.57 -24.57 29.92
N LEU A 32 4.42 -24.55 29.25
CA LEU A 32 4.33 -24.67 27.79
C LEU A 32 4.97 -23.48 27.09
N SER A 33 4.76 -22.26 27.60
CA SER A 33 5.39 -21.04 27.06
C SER A 33 6.91 -21.13 27.11
N THR A 34 7.46 -21.52 28.27
CA THR A 34 8.91 -21.67 28.43
C THR A 34 9.48 -22.76 27.52
N LYS A 35 8.78 -23.89 27.36
CA LYS A 35 9.19 -24.96 26.42
C LYS A 35 9.16 -24.48 24.97
N LEU A 36 8.15 -23.71 24.57
CA LEU A 36 8.03 -23.17 23.23
C LEU A 36 9.15 -22.19 22.91
N GLU A 37 9.50 -21.30 23.85
CA GLU A 37 10.61 -20.37 23.72
C GLU A 37 11.96 -21.09 23.57
N ALA A 38 12.22 -22.09 24.42
CA ALA A 38 13.44 -22.90 24.34
C ALA A 38 13.54 -23.65 23.00
N ALA A 39 12.44 -24.26 22.54
CA ALA A 39 12.40 -24.96 21.25
C ALA A 39 12.63 -23.99 20.07
N ARG A 40 12.06 -22.77 20.14
CA ARG A 40 12.28 -21.74 19.12
C ARG A 40 13.73 -21.28 19.07
N MET A 41 14.36 -21.07 20.21
CA MET A 41 15.78 -20.69 20.29
C MET A 41 16.69 -21.78 19.73
N ALA A 42 16.46 -23.04 20.10
CA ALA A 42 17.20 -24.18 19.57
C ALA A 42 17.04 -24.31 18.05
N ALA A 43 15.82 -24.11 17.52
CA ALA A 43 15.56 -24.14 16.09
C ALA A 43 16.28 -23.00 15.33
N ILE A 44 16.35 -21.79 15.91
CA ILE A 44 17.10 -20.66 15.34
C ILE A 44 18.60 -20.97 15.31
N GLU A 45 19.14 -21.55 16.37
CA GLU A 45 20.55 -21.88 16.48
C GLU A 45 20.96 -23.01 15.51
N GLN A 46 20.13 -24.05 15.41
CA GLN A 46 20.30 -25.12 14.42
C GLN A 46 20.22 -24.59 12.99
N ALA A 47 19.26 -23.71 12.69
CA ALA A 47 19.14 -23.07 11.38
C ALA A 47 20.34 -22.18 11.02
N ARG A 48 21.03 -21.59 12.01
CA ARG A 48 22.26 -20.82 11.79
C ARG A 48 23.47 -21.72 11.48
N GLY A 49 23.56 -22.89 12.11
CA GLY A 49 24.64 -23.85 11.85
C GLY A 49 24.57 -24.48 10.45
N ASP A 50 23.35 -24.67 9.94
CA ASP A 50 23.11 -25.29 8.63
C ASP A 50 22.95 -24.29 7.47
N ALA A 51 23.08 -22.98 7.73
CA ALA A 51 22.89 -21.97 6.71
C ALA A 51 24.00 -22.05 5.65
N PRO A 52 23.67 -22.16 4.35
CA PRO A 52 24.67 -22.14 3.30
C PRO A 52 25.45 -20.80 3.35
N PRO A 53 26.76 -20.81 3.02
CA PRO A 53 27.55 -19.58 3.04
C PRO A 53 26.94 -18.55 2.10
N SER A 54 26.88 -17.29 2.56
CA SER A 54 26.42 -16.19 1.70
C SER A 54 27.35 -16.02 0.50
N LEU A 55 26.84 -15.45 -0.59
CA LEU A 55 27.66 -15.16 -1.78
C LEU A 55 28.87 -14.26 -1.43
N LEU A 56 28.70 -13.32 -0.50
CA LEU A 56 29.79 -12.49 0.02
C LEU A 56 30.85 -13.30 0.76
N GLN A 57 30.46 -14.33 1.52
CA GLN A 57 31.40 -15.22 2.19
C GLN A 57 32.20 -16.03 1.17
N VAL A 58 31.53 -16.60 0.16
CA VAL A 58 32.18 -17.33 -0.94
C VAL A 58 33.19 -16.44 -1.68
N PHE A 59 32.85 -15.17 -1.92
CA PHE A 59 33.77 -14.20 -2.53
C PHE A 59 34.99 -13.91 -1.64
N ARG A 60 34.80 -13.74 -0.33
CA ARG A 60 35.91 -13.55 0.63
C ARG A 60 36.85 -14.75 0.67
N ASP A 61 36.30 -15.95 0.73
CA ASP A 61 37.09 -17.20 0.73
C ASP A 61 37.91 -17.35 -0.56
N ARG A 62 37.42 -16.78 -1.67
CA ARG A 62 38.13 -16.72 -2.96
C ARG A 62 39.19 -15.60 -3.04
N GLY A 63 39.24 -14.71 -2.06
CA GLY A 63 40.18 -13.59 -1.97
C GLY A 63 39.64 -12.25 -2.48
N VAL A 64 38.33 -12.07 -2.57
CA VAL A 64 37.67 -10.82 -2.99
C VAL A 64 37.16 -10.07 -1.76
N TRP A 65 37.71 -8.89 -1.50
CA TRP A 65 37.51 -8.11 -0.28
C TRP A 65 36.91 -6.74 -0.57
N GLY A 66 35.74 -6.49 0.02
CA GLY A 66 35.08 -5.18 -0.02
C GLY A 66 34.28 -4.91 -1.30
N GLU A 67 33.57 -3.79 -1.30
CA GLU A 67 32.56 -3.47 -2.33
C GLU A 67 33.16 -3.16 -3.70
N VAL A 68 34.35 -2.56 -3.74
CA VAL A 68 35.03 -2.18 -4.99
C VAL A 68 35.45 -3.42 -5.76
N GLU A 69 36.09 -4.38 -5.10
CA GLU A 69 36.53 -5.63 -5.73
C GLU A 69 35.34 -6.49 -6.16
N VAL A 70 34.27 -6.54 -5.36
CA VAL A 70 33.02 -7.21 -5.74
C VAL A 70 32.44 -6.61 -7.02
N ARG A 71 32.40 -5.27 -7.12
CA ARG A 71 31.93 -4.60 -8.34
C ARG A 71 32.79 -4.93 -9.56
N GLN A 72 34.12 -4.90 -9.41
CA GLN A 72 35.06 -5.26 -10.47
C GLN A 72 34.87 -6.71 -10.92
N LEU A 73 34.67 -7.64 -9.97
CA LEU A 73 34.37 -9.04 -10.27
C LEU A 73 33.08 -9.18 -11.09
N TRP A 74 31.99 -8.52 -10.69
CA TRP A 74 30.72 -8.54 -11.43
C TRP A 74 30.90 -8.03 -12.87
N THR A 75 31.59 -6.90 -13.05
CA THR A 75 31.89 -6.35 -14.37
C THR A 75 32.73 -7.33 -15.21
N ALA A 76 33.79 -7.90 -14.66
CA ALA A 76 34.65 -8.86 -15.37
C ALA A 76 33.91 -10.16 -15.76
N LEU A 77 32.95 -10.60 -14.94
CA LEU A 77 32.09 -11.76 -15.25
C LEU A 77 31.09 -11.44 -16.36
N ASP A 78 30.51 -10.23 -16.36
CA ASP A 78 29.57 -9.78 -17.38
C ASP A 78 30.25 -9.64 -18.74
N GLU A 79 31.42 -9.00 -18.80
CA GLU A 79 32.22 -8.82 -20.02
C GLU A 79 32.61 -10.17 -20.66
N ARG A 80 32.76 -11.22 -19.85
CA ARG A 80 33.06 -12.58 -20.31
C ARG A 80 31.81 -13.42 -20.62
N GLY A 81 30.61 -12.89 -20.38
CA GLY A 81 29.34 -13.64 -20.51
C GLY A 81 29.12 -14.72 -19.44
N ALA A 82 30.04 -14.88 -18.48
CA ALA A 82 29.99 -15.87 -17.41
C ALA A 82 29.00 -15.49 -16.30
N LEU A 83 28.58 -14.22 -16.24
CA LEU A 83 27.62 -13.73 -15.27
C LEU A 83 26.30 -14.51 -15.29
N ARG A 84 25.77 -14.80 -16.48
CA ARG A 84 24.51 -15.53 -16.62
C ARG A 84 24.59 -16.96 -16.12
N GLU A 85 25.72 -17.62 -16.38
CA GLU A 85 26.00 -18.98 -15.92
C GLU A 85 26.10 -19.02 -14.40
N LEU A 86 26.82 -18.06 -13.80
CA LEU A 86 26.91 -17.92 -12.35
C LEU A 86 25.52 -17.72 -11.72
N LEU A 87 24.74 -16.77 -12.22
CA LEU A 87 23.39 -16.49 -11.70
C LEU A 87 22.43 -17.69 -11.87
N GLY A 88 22.62 -18.50 -12.91
CA GLY A 88 21.86 -19.74 -13.11
C GLY A 88 22.28 -20.89 -12.19
N ALA A 89 23.54 -20.89 -11.71
CA ALA A 89 24.07 -21.89 -10.80
C ALA A 89 23.77 -21.59 -9.33
N ILE A 90 23.49 -20.33 -8.97
CA ILE A 90 23.18 -19.92 -7.60
C ILE A 90 21.72 -20.26 -7.27
N THR A 91 21.50 -20.97 -6.17
CA THR A 91 20.18 -21.16 -5.57
C THR A 91 19.93 -20.14 -4.47
N VAL A 92 18.73 -19.55 -4.45
CA VAL A 92 18.33 -18.60 -3.42
C VAL A 92 17.54 -19.34 -2.36
N ALA A 93 18.14 -19.57 -1.19
CA ALA A 93 17.50 -20.27 -0.09
C ALA A 93 16.23 -19.54 0.43
N GLN A 94 16.26 -18.20 0.46
CA GLN A 94 15.18 -17.34 0.94
C GLN A 94 14.69 -16.41 -0.19
N SER A 95 14.02 -16.99 -1.19
CA SER A 95 13.59 -16.23 -2.38
C SER A 95 12.53 -15.17 -2.07
N ALA A 96 11.64 -15.42 -1.10
CA ALA A 96 10.63 -14.45 -0.67
C ALA A 96 11.27 -13.19 -0.08
N ASP A 97 12.22 -13.36 0.84
CA ASP A 97 12.92 -12.25 1.50
C ASP A 97 13.75 -11.43 0.50
N LEU A 98 14.41 -12.11 -0.45
CA LEU A 98 15.13 -11.42 -1.54
C LEU A 98 14.17 -10.63 -2.43
N LEU A 99 13.01 -11.18 -2.78
CA LEU A 99 12.00 -10.48 -3.58
C LEU A 99 11.44 -9.26 -2.84
N GLU A 100 11.15 -9.39 -1.55
CA GLU A 100 10.71 -8.28 -0.70
C GLU A 100 11.78 -7.18 -0.67
N TRP A 101 13.03 -7.54 -0.39
CA TRP A 101 14.14 -6.60 -0.39
C TRP A 101 14.30 -5.88 -1.74
N LEU A 102 14.21 -6.61 -2.86
CA LEU A 102 14.26 -6.02 -4.20
C LEU A 102 13.10 -5.05 -4.45
N ASN A 103 11.88 -5.39 -4.03
CA ASN A 103 10.71 -4.52 -4.17
C ASN A 103 10.81 -3.23 -3.34
N GLU A 104 11.56 -3.27 -2.23
CA GLU A 104 11.81 -2.11 -1.38
C GLU A 104 12.92 -1.20 -1.91
N HIS A 105 13.99 -1.79 -2.44
CA HIS A 105 15.23 -1.08 -2.78
C HIS A 105 15.37 -0.76 -4.27
N THR A 106 14.58 -1.40 -5.14
CA THR A 106 14.64 -1.21 -6.59
C THR A 106 13.30 -0.76 -7.16
N ALA A 107 13.36 -0.19 -8.36
CA ALA A 107 12.18 0.22 -9.13
C ALA A 107 12.40 -0.04 -10.62
N ILE A 108 11.46 -0.72 -11.27
CA ILE A 108 11.46 -1.00 -12.70
C ILE A 108 10.65 0.07 -13.44
N LEU A 109 11.35 1.06 -14.01
CA LEU A 109 10.73 2.17 -14.71
C LEU A 109 10.85 2.03 -16.21
N GLY A 110 9.70 2.17 -16.88
CA GLY A 110 9.68 2.31 -18.34
C GLY A 110 10.36 3.60 -18.81
N ASP A 111 10.68 3.69 -20.10
CA ASP A 111 11.02 4.94 -20.81
C ASP A 111 9.78 5.84 -20.98
N CYS A 112 9.22 6.19 -19.84
CA CYS A 112 8.01 6.93 -19.65
C CYS A 112 8.45 8.36 -19.31
N PRO A 113 8.18 9.39 -20.13
CA PRO A 113 8.74 10.74 -19.95
C PRO A 113 8.30 11.46 -18.67
N GLN A 114 7.46 10.83 -17.85
CA GLN A 114 6.75 11.43 -16.74
C GLN A 114 6.25 10.39 -15.73
N CYS A 115 7.02 9.33 -15.46
CA CYS A 115 6.67 8.47 -14.33
C CYS A 115 6.90 9.24 -13.01
N PRO A 116 6.08 8.99 -11.97
CA PRO A 116 6.31 9.51 -10.62
C PRO A 116 7.73 9.21 -10.14
N ASP A 117 8.23 10.05 -9.22
CA ASP A 117 9.49 9.78 -8.54
C ASP A 117 9.36 8.53 -7.66
N VAL A 118 10.41 7.73 -7.63
CA VAL A 118 10.51 6.49 -6.83
C VAL A 118 11.43 6.68 -5.62
N GLY A 119 11.84 7.92 -5.33
CA GLY A 119 12.65 8.28 -4.17
C GLY A 119 14.06 7.71 -4.28
N ASN A 120 14.56 7.13 -3.18
CA ASN A 120 15.94 6.63 -3.08
C ASN A 120 16.16 5.21 -3.64
N ARG A 121 15.22 4.68 -4.43
CA ARG A 121 15.32 3.33 -4.99
C ARG A 121 16.24 3.28 -6.21
N ALA A 122 16.96 2.18 -6.39
CA ALA A 122 17.76 1.94 -7.59
C ALA A 122 16.84 1.68 -8.79
N VAL A 123 17.01 2.46 -9.87
CA VAL A 123 16.11 2.41 -11.03
C VAL A 123 16.68 1.53 -12.15
N LEU A 124 15.93 0.51 -12.55
CA LEU A 124 16.15 -0.25 -13.78
C LEU A 124 15.27 0.31 -14.90
N ARG A 125 15.89 0.77 -16.01
CA ARG A 125 15.17 1.26 -17.19
C ARG A 125 14.78 0.13 -18.12
N VAL A 126 13.52 0.10 -18.54
CA VAL A 126 12.93 -0.94 -19.39
C VAL A 126 11.99 -0.33 -20.46
N PRO A 127 11.55 -1.11 -21.46
CA PRO A 127 10.47 -0.66 -22.33
C PRO A 127 9.18 -0.32 -21.56
N ARG A 128 8.39 0.64 -22.06
CA ARG A 128 7.19 1.17 -21.39
C ARG A 128 6.21 0.10 -20.89
N SER A 129 6.04 -0.99 -21.65
CA SER A 129 5.15 -2.10 -21.30
C SER A 129 5.51 -2.83 -20.00
N ARG A 130 6.77 -2.74 -19.56
CA ARG A 130 7.29 -3.37 -18.35
C ARG A 130 7.39 -2.42 -17.16
N CYS A 131 6.95 -1.17 -17.30
CA CYS A 131 6.97 -0.22 -16.20
C CYS A 131 6.09 -0.71 -15.05
N GLU A 132 6.65 -0.87 -13.86
CA GLU A 132 5.88 -1.33 -12.68
C GLU A 132 4.82 -0.30 -12.24
N ILE A 133 5.06 1.00 -12.51
CA ILE A 133 4.18 2.07 -12.07
C ILE A 133 2.96 2.23 -12.98
N CYS A 134 3.17 2.23 -14.30
CA CYS A 134 2.10 2.53 -15.25
C CYS A 134 1.83 1.42 -16.27
N ALA A 135 2.70 0.42 -16.39
CA ALA A 135 2.68 -0.58 -17.47
C ALA A 135 2.55 0.06 -18.87
N GLY A 136 3.06 1.29 -19.04
CA GLY A 136 2.97 2.08 -20.26
C GLY A 136 1.66 2.85 -20.43
N SER A 137 0.68 2.64 -19.57
CA SER A 137 -0.66 3.25 -19.62
C SER A 137 -0.67 4.68 -19.08
N ASP A 138 -1.07 5.64 -19.92
CA ASP A 138 -1.11 7.05 -19.52
C ASP A 138 -2.18 7.34 -18.47
N ILE A 139 -3.35 6.69 -18.53
CA ILE A 139 -4.39 6.86 -17.50
C ILE A 139 -3.94 6.34 -16.12
N ARG A 140 -3.20 5.22 -16.06
CA ARG A 140 -2.63 4.71 -14.80
C ARG A 140 -1.57 5.64 -14.24
N ARG A 141 -0.69 6.14 -15.10
CA ARG A 141 0.33 7.13 -14.75
C ARG A 141 -0.31 8.38 -14.14
N THR A 142 -1.31 8.92 -14.82
CA THR A 142 -2.04 10.10 -14.35
C THR A 142 -2.76 9.85 -13.04
N GLY A 143 -3.41 8.69 -12.89
CA GLY A 143 -4.02 8.26 -11.63
C GLY A 143 -3.01 8.21 -10.48
N ARG A 144 -1.82 7.65 -10.72
CA ARG A 144 -0.78 7.57 -9.69
C ARG A 144 -0.24 8.95 -9.29
N LYS A 145 0.05 9.82 -10.26
CA LYS A 145 0.45 11.21 -9.99
C LYS A 145 -0.58 11.96 -9.16
N PHE A 146 -1.85 11.78 -9.47
CA PHE A 146 -2.94 12.35 -8.68
C PHE A 146 -2.90 11.83 -7.24
N VAL A 147 -2.81 10.52 -7.02
CA VAL A 147 -2.75 9.92 -5.68
C VAL A 147 -1.55 10.45 -4.88
N ASP A 148 -0.36 10.47 -5.48
CA ASP A 148 0.86 10.93 -4.83
C ASP A 148 0.77 12.43 -4.47
N GLY A 149 0.28 13.27 -5.39
CA GLY A 149 0.07 14.70 -5.15
C GLY A 149 -1.03 14.99 -4.13
N PHE A 150 -2.11 14.22 -4.13
CA PHE A 150 -3.20 14.37 -3.17
C PHE A 150 -2.75 14.04 -1.75
N LEU A 151 -1.98 12.96 -1.59
CA LEU A 151 -1.48 12.52 -0.29
C LEU A 151 -0.33 13.40 0.23
N SER A 152 0.52 13.94 -0.64
CA SER A 152 1.58 14.87 -0.21
C SER A 152 1.03 16.18 0.37
N ARG A 153 -0.21 16.55 0.00
CA ARG A 153 -0.97 17.66 0.60
C ARG A 153 -1.71 17.28 1.88
N GLY A 154 -1.64 16.02 2.31
CA GLY A 154 -2.38 15.50 3.46
C GLY A 154 -3.87 15.29 3.18
N PHE A 155 -4.31 15.37 1.92
CA PHE A 155 -5.71 15.14 1.57
C PHE A 155 -6.03 13.64 1.55
N THR A 156 -7.20 13.29 2.04
CA THR A 156 -7.68 11.91 2.22
C THR A 156 -9.11 11.71 1.73
N ARG A 157 -9.88 12.77 1.50
CA ARG A 157 -11.30 12.71 1.12
C ARG A 157 -11.51 13.45 -0.19
N PHE A 158 -11.82 12.70 -1.24
CA PHE A 158 -11.99 13.22 -2.60
C PHE A 158 -13.41 12.95 -3.10
N THR A 159 -14.13 14.00 -3.49
CA THR A 159 -15.48 13.87 -4.06
C THR A 159 -15.50 14.31 -5.52
N VAL A 160 -16.05 13.47 -6.40
CA VAL A 160 -16.24 13.78 -7.82
C VAL A 160 -17.73 13.88 -8.13
N VAL A 161 -18.15 15.02 -8.66
CA VAL A 161 -19.53 15.32 -9.05
C VAL A 161 -19.63 15.33 -10.58
N GLY A 162 -20.53 14.52 -11.13
CA GLY A 162 -20.62 14.28 -12.56
C GLY A 162 -19.98 12.94 -12.94
N GLY A 163 -19.77 12.73 -14.24
CA GLY A 163 -19.27 11.47 -14.79
C GLY A 163 -20.37 10.43 -15.02
N SER A 164 -20.06 9.45 -15.89
CA SER A 164 -20.89 8.28 -16.10
C SER A 164 -20.54 7.17 -15.08
N PRO A 165 -21.45 6.20 -14.83
CA PRO A 165 -21.14 5.07 -13.96
C PRO A 165 -19.89 4.28 -14.40
N LYS A 166 -19.61 4.24 -15.71
CA LYS A 166 -18.38 3.65 -16.24
C LYS A 166 -17.14 4.39 -15.73
N TYR A 167 -17.17 5.72 -15.75
CA TYR A 167 -16.05 6.52 -15.24
C TYR A 167 -15.90 6.43 -13.72
N HIS A 168 -16.99 6.29 -12.97
CA HIS A 168 -16.91 6.07 -11.52
C HIS A 168 -16.18 4.77 -11.19
N ARG A 169 -16.52 3.67 -11.87
CA ARG A 169 -15.78 2.39 -11.70
C ARG A 169 -14.30 2.54 -12.01
N GLN A 170 -13.96 3.17 -13.13
CA GLN A 170 -12.58 3.42 -13.51
C GLN A 170 -11.84 4.32 -12.50
N LEU A 171 -12.47 5.36 -11.96
CA LEU A 171 -11.89 6.21 -10.92
C LEU A 171 -11.60 5.43 -9.63
N HIS A 172 -12.53 4.57 -9.21
CA HIS A 172 -12.31 3.70 -8.05
C HIS A 172 -11.14 2.74 -8.25
N GLU A 173 -10.95 2.21 -9.45
CA GLU A 173 -9.79 1.37 -9.77
C GLU A 173 -8.48 2.17 -9.80
N LEU A 174 -8.48 3.36 -10.40
CA LEU A 174 -7.28 4.19 -10.59
C LEU A 174 -6.79 4.85 -9.30
N ILE A 175 -7.71 5.22 -8.41
CA ILE A 175 -7.42 5.98 -7.17
C ILE A 175 -7.44 5.06 -5.95
N LYS A 176 -7.47 3.73 -6.15
CA LYS A 176 -7.53 2.75 -5.06
C LYS A 176 -6.32 2.90 -4.13
N HIS A 177 -6.53 3.52 -2.97
CA HIS A 177 -5.51 3.71 -1.95
C HIS A 177 -6.18 3.68 -0.56
N HIS A 178 -5.59 2.97 0.40
CA HIS A 178 -6.19 2.76 1.73
C HIS A 178 -6.45 4.05 2.51
N ARG A 179 -5.67 5.10 2.26
CA ARG A 179 -5.85 6.44 2.86
C ARG A 179 -6.84 7.35 2.13
N ILE A 180 -7.23 7.03 0.89
CA ILE A 180 -8.10 7.92 0.10
C ILE A 180 -9.53 7.36 0.08
N ARG A 181 -10.47 8.17 0.56
CA ARG A 181 -11.90 7.94 0.45
C ARG A 181 -12.43 8.68 -0.76
N LEU A 182 -12.73 7.95 -1.82
CA LEU A 182 -13.36 8.46 -3.03
C LEU A 182 -14.89 8.37 -2.90
N ARG A 183 -15.57 9.50 -3.11
CA ARG A 183 -17.03 9.58 -3.26
C ARG A 183 -17.37 10.06 -4.67
N THR A 184 -18.30 9.38 -5.33
CA THR A 184 -18.79 9.78 -6.66
C THR A 184 -20.26 10.15 -6.61
N VAL A 185 -20.61 11.30 -7.18
CA VAL A 185 -21.98 11.81 -7.26
C VAL A 185 -22.40 11.83 -8.74
N PRO A 186 -23.37 11.02 -9.18
CA PRO A 186 -23.84 11.02 -10.56
C PRO A 186 -24.42 12.39 -10.96
N GLY A 187 -24.04 12.90 -12.13
CA GLY A 187 -24.48 14.23 -12.59
C GLY A 187 -25.97 14.35 -12.95
N GLY A 188 -26.64 13.21 -13.15
CA GLY A 188 -28.09 13.11 -13.34
C GLY A 188 -28.90 13.03 -12.04
N SER A 189 -28.25 12.90 -10.88
CA SER A 189 -28.95 12.87 -9.59
C SER A 189 -29.31 14.29 -9.15
N ARG A 190 -30.58 14.55 -8.80
CA ARG A 190 -30.94 15.81 -8.15
C ARG A 190 -30.27 15.88 -6.79
N ARG A 191 -29.49 16.92 -6.55
CA ARG A 191 -28.89 17.22 -5.25
C ARG A 191 -29.54 18.44 -4.65
N SER A 192 -29.87 18.35 -3.36
CA SER A 192 -30.30 19.52 -2.60
C SER A 192 -29.10 20.37 -2.19
N ARG A 193 -29.34 21.65 -1.90
CA ARG A 193 -28.32 22.58 -1.40
C ARG A 193 -27.61 22.05 -0.15
N ARG A 194 -28.38 21.44 0.76
CA ARG A 194 -27.87 20.82 1.99
C ARG A 194 -26.94 19.66 1.68
N GLN A 195 -27.33 18.74 0.80
CA GLN A 195 -26.49 17.61 0.42
C GLN A 195 -25.19 18.06 -0.23
N ALA A 196 -25.22 19.04 -1.14
CA ALA A 196 -24.01 19.58 -1.76
C ALA A 196 -23.07 20.21 -0.70
N ARG A 197 -23.63 20.92 0.28
CA ARG A 197 -22.85 21.51 1.39
C ARG A 197 -22.21 20.43 2.26
N ASP A 198 -22.95 19.38 2.61
CA ASP A 198 -22.43 18.26 3.38
C ASP A 198 -21.30 17.55 2.62
N ASP A 199 -21.42 17.46 1.29
CA ASP A 199 -20.41 16.87 0.41
C ASP A 199 -19.13 17.73 0.37
N ILE A 200 -19.27 19.06 0.32
CA ILE A 200 -18.14 20.01 0.38
C ILE A 200 -17.43 19.95 1.72
N ARG A 201 -18.16 20.10 2.83
CA ARG A 201 -17.57 20.09 4.19
C ARG A 201 -16.98 18.73 4.57
N GLY A 202 -17.52 17.65 4.00
CA GLY A 202 -17.06 16.28 4.23
C GLY A 202 -15.87 15.86 3.37
N SER A 203 -15.37 16.73 2.49
CA SER A 203 -14.28 16.42 1.56
C SER A 203 -13.13 17.39 1.73
N ASP A 204 -11.91 16.93 1.44
CA ASP A 204 -10.76 17.83 1.35
C ASP A 204 -10.75 18.54 -0.01
N LEU A 205 -11.29 17.88 -1.04
CA LEU A 205 -11.52 18.46 -2.36
C LEU A 205 -12.78 17.90 -3.02
N VAL A 206 -13.61 18.79 -3.57
CA VAL A 206 -14.72 18.45 -4.45
C VAL A 206 -14.41 18.89 -5.88
N VAL A 207 -14.50 17.96 -6.83
CA VAL A 207 -14.35 18.24 -8.25
C VAL A 207 -15.70 18.18 -8.95
N VAL A 208 -16.11 19.29 -9.55
CA VAL A 208 -17.29 19.37 -10.42
C VAL A 208 -16.83 19.10 -11.86
N TRP A 209 -17.11 17.90 -12.34
CA TRP A 209 -16.62 17.42 -13.63
C TRP A 209 -17.60 17.74 -14.77
N GLY A 210 -17.43 18.93 -15.35
CA GLY A 210 -18.32 19.48 -16.38
C GLY A 210 -18.18 18.87 -17.78
N GLY A 211 -17.20 18.01 -18.02
CA GLY A 211 -16.99 17.36 -19.34
C GLY A 211 -17.93 16.20 -19.67
N THR A 212 -18.95 15.96 -18.84
CA THR A 212 -19.90 14.84 -18.96
C THR A 212 -21.32 15.31 -18.61
N GLN A 213 -22.34 14.43 -18.71
CA GLN A 213 -23.73 14.74 -18.35
C GLN A 213 -23.84 15.24 -16.90
N LEU A 214 -23.86 16.55 -16.72
CA LEU A 214 -24.09 17.23 -15.45
C LEU A 214 -25.25 18.20 -15.65
N SER A 215 -26.32 18.01 -14.88
CA SER A 215 -27.43 18.96 -14.88
C SER A 215 -26.95 20.31 -14.32
N HIS A 216 -27.34 21.40 -14.97
CA HIS A 216 -26.98 22.76 -14.53
C HIS A 216 -27.37 23.00 -13.07
N SER A 217 -28.56 22.50 -12.67
CA SER A 217 -29.05 22.55 -11.31
C SER A 217 -28.14 21.86 -10.30
N THR A 218 -27.48 20.75 -10.66
CA THR A 218 -26.55 20.05 -9.75
C THR A 218 -25.21 20.77 -9.66
N SER A 219 -24.66 21.24 -10.80
CA SER A 219 -23.42 22.02 -10.80
C SER A 219 -23.54 23.27 -9.93
N GLU A 220 -24.65 24.00 -10.07
CA GLU A 220 -24.92 25.24 -9.36
C GLU A 220 -24.98 25.05 -7.83
N GLN A 221 -25.47 23.90 -7.33
CA GLN A 221 -25.47 23.63 -5.89
C GLN A 221 -24.07 23.54 -5.28
N TYR A 222 -23.06 23.16 -6.06
CA TYR A 222 -21.67 23.09 -5.59
C TYR A 222 -20.96 24.42 -5.81
N THR A 223 -21.06 25.01 -6.99
CA THR A 223 -20.32 26.24 -7.32
C THR A 223 -20.80 27.46 -6.54
N SER A 224 -22.10 27.56 -6.23
CA SER A 224 -22.65 28.64 -5.40
C SER A 224 -22.27 28.54 -3.91
N GLN A 225 -21.59 27.46 -3.50
CA GLN A 225 -21.18 27.20 -2.13
C GLN A 225 -19.67 26.92 -2.03
N ALA A 226 -18.88 27.42 -2.99
CA ALA A 226 -17.43 27.25 -3.00
C ALA A 226 -16.73 27.89 -1.79
N ASP A 227 -17.37 28.84 -1.10
CA ASP A 227 -16.82 29.44 0.12
C ASP A 227 -16.83 28.47 1.34
N GLU A 228 -17.56 27.35 1.24
CA GLU A 228 -17.69 26.36 2.32
C GLU A 228 -16.56 25.31 2.32
N GLY A 229 -15.68 25.30 1.31
CA GLY A 229 -14.56 24.35 1.18
C GLY A 229 -13.93 24.35 -0.21
N GLN A 230 -13.00 23.44 -0.48
CA GLN A 230 -12.32 23.43 -1.79
C GLN A 230 -13.19 22.81 -2.88
N VAL A 231 -13.66 23.64 -3.81
CA VAL A 231 -14.43 23.21 -4.99
C VAL A 231 -13.67 23.60 -6.26
N LEU A 232 -13.39 22.61 -7.10
CA LEU A 232 -12.70 22.81 -8.38
C LEU A 232 -13.61 22.38 -9.54
N VAL A 233 -13.86 23.30 -10.47
CA VAL A 233 -14.63 22.99 -11.69
C VAL A 233 -13.66 22.61 -12.79
N VAL A 234 -13.85 21.42 -13.37
CA VAL A 234 -12.96 20.88 -14.41
C VAL A 234 -13.73 20.66 -15.71
N PRO A 235 -13.54 21.50 -16.74
CA PRO A 235 -14.24 21.40 -18.02
C PRO A 235 -13.55 20.43 -19.00
N HIS A 236 -12.96 19.32 -18.52
CA HIS A 236 -12.20 18.39 -19.36
C HIS A 236 -13.00 17.12 -19.69
N ARG A 237 -12.87 16.58 -20.90
CA ARG A 237 -13.43 15.26 -21.26
C ARG A 237 -12.46 14.13 -20.88
N GLY A 238 -12.97 13.04 -20.34
CA GLY A 238 -12.17 11.87 -19.96
C GLY A 238 -11.42 12.01 -18.63
N ILE A 239 -11.08 10.87 -18.03
CA ILE A 239 -10.54 10.79 -16.66
C ILE A 239 -9.13 11.39 -16.58
N SER A 240 -8.24 11.10 -17.55
CA SER A 240 -6.85 11.56 -17.48
C SER A 240 -6.76 13.09 -17.41
N GLY A 241 -7.39 13.80 -18.34
CA GLY A 241 -7.35 15.26 -18.32
C GLY A 241 -8.04 15.87 -17.11
N MET A 242 -9.07 15.21 -16.56
CA MET A 242 -9.66 15.64 -15.29
C MET A 242 -8.66 15.53 -14.14
N LEU A 243 -8.02 14.37 -13.96
CA LEU A 243 -7.05 14.14 -12.90
C LEU A 243 -5.78 14.99 -13.07
N GLU A 244 -5.33 15.25 -14.29
CA GLU A 244 -4.22 16.18 -14.58
C GLU A 244 -4.55 17.59 -14.14
N ALA A 245 -5.71 18.12 -14.55
CA ALA A 245 -6.15 19.46 -14.15
C ALA A 245 -6.24 19.59 -12.63
N VAL A 246 -6.76 18.56 -11.96
CA VAL A 246 -6.81 18.52 -10.49
C VAL A 246 -5.41 18.49 -9.89
N THR A 247 -4.51 17.64 -10.40
CA THR A 247 -3.13 17.52 -9.90
C THR A 247 -2.36 18.84 -10.03
N VAL A 248 -2.56 19.56 -11.14
CA VAL A 248 -1.97 20.90 -11.33
C VAL A 248 -2.56 21.89 -10.31
N ALA A 249 -3.88 21.90 -10.14
CA ALA A 249 -4.54 22.81 -9.22
C ALA A 249 -4.13 22.61 -7.76
N ILE A 250 -4.10 21.36 -7.28
CA ILE A 250 -3.69 21.06 -5.89
C ILE A 250 -2.22 21.39 -5.64
N ASN A 251 -1.36 21.33 -6.65
CA ASN A 251 0.05 21.66 -6.52
C ASN A 251 0.34 23.17 -6.59
N ALA A 252 -0.61 23.96 -7.09
CA ALA A 252 -0.47 25.42 -7.21
C ALA A 252 -0.90 26.20 -5.96
N VAL A 253 -1.72 25.59 -5.09
CA VAL A 253 -2.15 26.14 -3.80
C VAL A 253 -1.02 26.09 -2.78
#